data_AF-A0A377XQ07-F1
#
_entry.id   AF-A0A377XQ07-F1
#
_cell.length_a   1.000
_cell.length_b   1.000
_cell.length_c   1.000
_cell.angle_alpha   90.00
_cell.angle_beta   90.00
_cell.angle_gamma   90.00
#
_symmetry.space_group_name_H-M   'P 1'
#
loop_
_entity.id
_entity.type
_entity.pdbx_description
1 polymer ?
#
loop_
_entity_poly.entity_id
_entity_poly.type
_entity_poly.pdbx_seq_one_letter_code
_entity_poly.pdbx_strand_id
1 'polypeptide(L)' 'MPEESYLYALPYSLYKEHGVRRYGAHGTSHFYVTQEAAKILNKPVEELNIITCHLGNGGSVFRYP' A
#
# COMPACT_ATOMS: atom_id res chain seq x y z
N MET A 1 4.56 -3.84 3.67
CA MET A 1 5.45 -3.05 2.79
C MET A 1 6.89 -3.40 3.16
N PRO A 2 7.71 -3.88 2.21
CA PRO A 2 9.09 -4.25 2.47
C PRO A 2 10.02 -3.01 2.54
N GLU A 3 11.25 -3.18 3.02
CA GLU A 3 12.19 -2.09 3.36
C GLU A 3 12.50 -1.18 2.16
N GLU A 4 12.77 -1.80 1.02
CA GLU A 4 13.00 -1.15 -0.27
C GLU A 4 11.83 -0.27 -0.74
N SER A 5 10.62 -0.49 -0.19
CA SER A 5 9.43 0.27 -0.55
C SER A 5 9.08 1.39 0.44
N TYR A 6 9.53 1.30 1.71
CA TYR A 6 9.20 2.32 2.72
C TYR A 6 10.35 3.27 3.04
N LEU A 7 11.60 2.89 2.78
CA LEU A 7 12.74 3.78 2.98
C LEU A 7 12.82 4.82 1.86
N TYR A 8 13.16 6.05 2.25
CA TYR A 8 13.53 7.09 1.31
C TYR A 8 15.03 7.06 1.04
N ALA A 9 15.46 7.59 -0.10
CA ALA A 9 16.87 7.82 -0.44
C ALA A 9 17.44 9.02 0.35
N LEU A 10 17.36 8.94 1.67
CA LEU A 10 17.79 9.91 2.66
C LEU A 10 18.76 9.23 3.65
N PRO A 11 19.51 9.99 4.46
CA PRO A 11 20.34 9.42 5.51
C PRO A 11 19.56 8.45 6.40
N TYR A 12 20.11 7.25 6.62
CA TYR A 12 19.43 6.19 7.38
C TYR A 12 19.12 6.58 8.83
N SER A 13 19.90 7.50 9.41
CA SER A 13 19.63 8.06 10.74
C SER A 13 18.25 8.70 10.83
N LEU A 14 17.75 9.35 9.77
CA LEU A 14 16.40 9.94 9.77
C LEU A 14 15.30 8.89 9.93
N TYR A 15 15.48 7.70 9.35
CA TYR A 15 14.58 6.59 9.60
C TYR A 15 14.76 6.03 11.03
N LYS A 16 16.00 5.74 11.43
CA LYS A 16 16.31 5.05 12.68
C LYS A 16 15.97 5.86 13.93
N GLU A 17 16.23 7.17 13.90
CA GLU A 17 16.10 8.06 15.05
C GLU A 17 14.78 8.84 15.06
N HIS A 18 14.20 9.09 13.87
CA HIS A 18 13.01 9.95 13.73
C HIS A 18 11.82 9.27 13.04
N GLY A 19 11.96 8.01 12.60
CA GLY A 19 10.87 7.28 11.96
C GLY A 19 10.46 7.84 10.59
N VAL A 20 11.36 8.55 9.90
CA VAL A 20 11.08 9.07 8.56
C VAL A 20 10.99 7.91 7.56
N ARG A 21 9.78 7.63 7.08
CA ARG A 21 9.47 6.56 6.12
C ARG A 21 8.16 6.82 5.38
N ARG A 22 7.89 6.03 4.34
CA ARG A 22 6.55 5.93 3.76
C ARG A 22 5.65 5.09 4.66
N TYR A 23 4.54 5.69 5.10
CA TYR A 23 3.48 5.02 5.87
C TYR A 23 2.29 4.62 4.98
N GLY A 24 2.02 5.42 3.94
CA GLY A 24 0.83 5.27 3.09
C GLY A 24 -0.37 6.05 3.61
N ALA A 25 -1.46 6.02 2.85
CA ALA A 25 -2.72 6.67 3.17
C ALA A 25 -3.89 5.84 2.62
N HIS A 26 -5.11 6.12 3.07
CA HIS A 26 -6.34 5.43 2.62
C HIS A 26 -6.29 3.89 2.75
N GLY A 27 -5.54 3.37 3.73
CA GLY A 27 -5.31 1.93 3.89
C GLY A 27 -6.60 1.11 4.11
N THR A 28 -7.59 1.68 4.80
CA THR A 28 -8.91 1.05 4.98
C THR A 28 -9.65 0.87 3.65
N SER A 29 -9.59 1.88 2.77
CA SER A 29 -10.19 1.81 1.44
C SER A 29 -9.46 0.79 0.56
N HIS A 30 -8.12 0.84 0.51
CA HIS A 30 -7.32 -0.12 -0.25
C HIS A 30 -7.53 -1.57 0.22
N PHE A 31 -7.64 -1.79 1.53
CA PHE A 31 -7.98 -3.10 2.08
C PHE A 31 -9.36 -3.57 1.61
N TYR A 32 -10.39 -2.73 1.75
CA TYR A 32 -11.75 -3.08 1.34
C TYR A 32 -11.84 -3.45 -0.15
N VAL A 33 -11.31 -2.60 -1.03
CA VAL A 33 -11.41 -2.85 -2.49
C VAL A 33 -10.58 -4.05 -2.94
N THR A 34 -9.49 -4.40 -2.24
CA THR A 34 -8.74 -5.63 -2.50
C THR A 34 -9.59 -6.87 -2.23
N GLN A 35 -10.32 -6.88 -1.12
CA GLN A 35 -11.22 -7.98 -0.76
C GLN A 35 -12.40 -8.09 -1.73
N GLU A 36 -12.97 -6.97 -2.16
CA GLU A 36 -14.03 -6.98 -3.18
C GLU A 36 -13.52 -7.43 -4.55
N ALA A 37 -12.30 -7.02 -4.94
CA ALA A 37 -11.68 -7.47 -6.17
C ALA A 37 -11.46 -8.99 -6.18
N ALA A 38 -11.09 -9.59 -5.05
CA ALA A 38 -10.94 -11.04 -4.92
C ALA A 38 -12.25 -11.79 -5.23
N LYS A 39 -13.38 -11.28 -4.70
CA LYS A 39 -14.73 -11.81 -4.97
C LYS A 39 -15.11 -11.68 -6.43
N ILE A 40 -14.89 -10.51 -7.03
CA ILE A 40 -15.23 -10.24 -8.44
C ILE A 40 -14.43 -11.14 -9.38
N LEU A 41 -13.14 -11.36 -9.08
CA LEU A 41 -12.25 -12.19 -9.88
C LEU A 41 -12.37 -13.69 -9.57
N ASN A 42 -13.19 -14.06 -8.57
CA ASN A 42 -13.36 -15.42 -8.06
C ASN A 42 -12.03 -16.11 -7.75
N LYS A 43 -11.16 -15.40 -7.02
CA LYS A 43 -9.84 -15.89 -6.59
C LYS A 43 -9.65 -15.67 -5.10
N PRO A 44 -8.88 -16.53 -4.41
CA PRO A 44 -8.41 -16.24 -3.06
C PRO A 44 -7.68 -14.89 -3.03
N VAL A 45 -7.85 -14.12 -1.96
CA VAL A 45 -7.20 -12.81 -1.83
C VAL A 45 -5.68 -12.95 -1.74
N GLU A 46 -5.20 -14.08 -1.26
CA GLU A 46 -3.78 -14.44 -1.15
C GLU A 46 -3.12 -14.70 -2.51
N GLU A 47 -3.91 -14.89 -3.58
CA GLU A 47 -3.44 -15.09 -4.95
C GLU A 47 -3.62 -13.84 -5.83
N LEU A 48 -4.08 -12.73 -5.23
CA LEU A 48 -4.41 -11.51 -5.96
C LEU A 48 -3.20 -10.60 -6.10
N ASN A 49 -2.70 -10.43 -7.33
CA ASN A 49 -1.68 -9.43 -7.64
C ASN A 49 -2.32 -8.28 -8.42
N ILE A 50 -2.62 -7.17 -7.71
CA ILE A 50 -3.38 -6.04 -8.25
C ILE A 50 -2.79 -4.69 -7.85
N ILE A 51 -3.19 -3.65 -8.58
CA ILE A 51 -2.94 -2.24 -8.24
C ILE A 51 -4.27 -1.58 -7.93
N THR A 52 -4.37 -0.96 -6.76
CA THR A 52 -5.58 -0.26 -6.30
C THR A 52 -5.37 1.25 -6.37
N CYS A 53 -6.33 1.97 -6.96
CA CYS A 53 -6.28 3.42 -7.14
C CYS A 53 -7.42 4.08 -6.37
N HIS A 54 -7.12 4.70 -5.23
CA HIS A 54 -8.07 5.53 -4.50
C HIS A 54 -7.93 6.96 -5.00
N LEU A 55 -8.97 7.48 -5.69
CA LEU A 55 -8.98 8.80 -6.30
C LEU A 55 -10.18 9.60 -5.76
N GLY A 56 -9.91 10.62 -4.92
CA GLY A 56 -10.93 11.49 -4.32
C GLY A 56 -10.31 12.83 -3.90
N ASN A 57 -10.76 13.40 -2.77
CA ASN A 57 -10.20 14.64 -2.22
C ASN A 57 -8.69 14.52 -1.87
N GLY A 58 -8.23 13.28 -1.65
CA GLY A 58 -6.83 12.88 -1.70
C GLY A 58 -6.68 11.62 -2.54
N GLY A 59 -5.51 11.43 -3.15
CA GLY A 59 -5.23 10.29 -4.02
C GLY A 59 -4.13 9.40 -3.47
N SER A 60 -4.27 8.08 -3.59
CA SER A 60 -3.17 7.15 -3.32
C SER A 60 -3.30 5.87 -4.14
N VAL A 61 -2.16 5.31 -4.53
CA VAL A 61 -2.08 4.07 -5.32
C VAL A 61 -1.25 3.05 -4.57
N PHE A 62 -1.80 1.86 -4.36
CA PHE A 62 -1.15 0.77 -3.64
C PHE A 62 -0.96 -0.43 -4.58
N ARG A 63 0.07 -1.23 -4.30
CA ARG A 63 0.25 -2.54 -4.90
C ARG A 63 -0.07 -3.60 -3.85
N TYR A 64 -0.90 -4.57 -4.20
CA TYR A 64 -1.15 -5.77 -3.42
C TYR A 64 -0.43 -6.94 -4.11
N PRO A 65 0.47 -7.66 -3.40
CA PRO A 65 1.20 -8.79 -3.95
C PRO A 65 0.33 -10.03 -4.08
#